data_AF-A0A521X7Q5-F1
#
_entry.id   AF-A0A521X7Q5-F1
#
_cell.length_a   1.000
_cell.length_b   1.000
_cell.length_c   1.000
_cell.angle_alpha   90.00
_cell.angle_beta   90.00
_cell.angle_gamma   90.00
#
_symmetry.space_group_name_H-M   'P 1'
#
loop_
_entity.id
_entity.type
_entity.pdbx_description
1 polymer ?
#
loop_
_entity_poly.entity_id
_entity_poly.type
_entity_poly.pdbx_seq_one_letter_code
_entity_poly.pdbx_strand_id
1 'polypeptide(L)'
;MHINLSPEIEQYLQAKVGTGFYSNASEVVRDAIRRMWEEDEKLEKLRAAVKIGDDQLTRGEGLPYSVKRLEDITEKAFENSRNGKKISSDVRG
;
A
#
# COMPACT_ATOMS: atom_id res chain seq x y z
N MET A 1 -5.05 11.83 -26.88
CA MET A 1 -6.33 11.14 -26.60
C MET A 1 -7.31 12.20 -26.10
N HIS A 2 -8.54 12.23 -26.61
CA HIS A 2 -9.58 13.14 -26.13
C HIS A 2 -10.56 12.32 -25.27
N ILE A 3 -10.75 12.73 -24.02
CA ILE A 3 -11.67 12.07 -23.09
C ILE A 3 -12.71 13.14 -22.74
N ASN A 4 -13.98 12.80 -22.90
CA ASN A 4 -15.07 13.68 -22.52
C ASN A 4 -15.35 13.45 -21.03
N LEU A 5 -15.27 14.52 -20.25
CA LEU A 5 -15.51 14.49 -18.81
C LEU A 5 -16.88 15.10 -18.52
N SER A 6 -17.45 14.75 -17.37
CA SER A 6 -18.66 15.42 -16.92
C SER A 6 -18.32 16.85 -16.47
N PRO A 7 -19.28 17.81 -16.55
CA PRO A 7 -19.04 19.18 -16.13
C PRO A 7 -18.52 19.29 -14.68
N GLU A 8 -18.94 18.40 -13.80
CA GLU A 8 -18.51 18.36 -12.39
C GLU A 8 -17.02 18.00 -12.27
N ILE A 9 -16.55 17.04 -13.07
CA ILE A 9 -15.13 16.67 -13.09
C ILE A 9 -14.30 17.80 -13.70
N GLU A 10 -14.77 18.43 -14.78
CA GLU A 10 -14.08 19.57 -15.38
C GLU A 10 -13.93 20.72 -14.37
N GLN A 11 -15.00 21.07 -13.64
CA GLN A 11 -14.94 22.07 -12.58
C GLN A 11 -13.95 21.70 -11.47
N TYR A 12 -13.93 20.42 -11.06
CA TYR A 12 -12.97 19.95 -10.08
C TYR A 12 -11.52 20.09 -10.56
N LEU A 13 -11.23 19.72 -11.82
CA LEU A 13 -9.90 19.86 -12.41
C LEU A 13 -9.48 21.33 -12.50
N GLN A 14 -10.39 22.22 -12.91
CA GLN A 14 -10.14 23.66 -12.96
C GLN A 14 -9.88 24.24 -11.57
N ALA A 15 -10.64 23.82 -10.55
CA ALA A 15 -10.41 24.24 -9.17
C ALA A 15 -9.00 23.82 -8.67
N LYS A 16 -8.54 22.60 -9.02
CA LYS A 16 -7.18 22.14 -8.70
C LYS A 16 -6.10 22.95 -9.40
N VAL A 17 -6.27 23.28 -10.67
CA VAL A 17 -5.35 24.18 -11.40
C VAL A 17 -5.33 25.57 -10.76
N GLY A 18 -6.50 26.11 -10.39
CA GLY A 18 -6.64 27.42 -9.76
C GLY A 18 -5.91 27.57 -8.42
N THR A 19 -5.50 26.47 -7.77
CA THR A 19 -4.65 26.51 -6.57
C THR A 19 -3.19 26.89 -6.86
N GLY A 20 -2.76 26.82 -8.12
CA GLY A 20 -1.37 27.05 -8.53
C GLY A 20 -0.43 25.83 -8.36
N PHE A 21 -0.90 24.72 -7.77
CA PHE A 21 -0.09 23.49 -7.63
C PHE A 21 0.08 22.70 -8.94
N TYR A 22 -0.79 22.95 -9.92
CA TYR A 22 -0.78 22.27 -11.22
C TYR A 22 -0.84 23.30 -12.34
N SER A 23 -0.11 23.05 -13.42
CA SER A 23 -0.02 23.97 -14.57
C SER A 23 -1.21 23.83 -15.53
N ASN A 24 -1.84 22.65 -15.58
CA ASN A 24 -3.00 22.37 -16.44
C ASN A 24 -3.78 21.14 -15.98
N ALA A 25 -4.99 20.96 -16.51
CA ALA A 25 -5.87 19.85 -16.19
C ALA A 25 -5.26 18.47 -16.52
N SER A 26 -4.46 18.35 -17.60
CA SER A 26 -3.81 17.09 -17.94
C SER A 26 -2.79 16.64 -16.89
N GLU A 27 -2.16 17.58 -16.19
CA GLU A 27 -1.26 17.28 -15.07
C GLU A 27 -2.03 16.72 -13.86
N VAL A 28 -3.17 17.32 -13.52
CA VAL A 28 -4.05 16.82 -12.45
C VAL A 28 -4.52 15.39 -12.77
N VAL A 29 -4.93 15.14 -14.01
CA VAL A 29 -5.35 13.79 -14.46
C VAL A 29 -4.21 12.79 -14.37
N ARG A 30 -2.98 13.16 -14.80
CA ARG A 30 -1.82 12.27 -14.68
C ARG A 30 -1.49 11.94 -13.23
N ASP A 31 -1.56 12.92 -12.33
CA ASP A 31 -1.34 12.69 -10.90
C ASP A 31 -2.39 11.75 -10.31
N ALA A 32 -3.67 11.94 -10.66
CA ALA A 32 -4.75 11.06 -10.23
C ALA A 32 -4.57 9.61 -10.73
N ILE A 33 -4.24 9.42 -12.01
CA ILE A 33 -4.01 8.08 -12.59
C ILE A 33 -2.80 7.42 -11.94
N ARG A 34 -1.71 8.17 -11.70
CA ARG A 34 -0.55 7.64 -11.00
C ARG A 34 -0.91 7.11 -9.61
N ARG A 35 -1.68 7.87 -8.83
CA ARG A 35 -2.15 7.43 -7.50
C ARG A 35 -3.04 6.20 -7.59
N MET A 36 -3.92 6.14 -8.58
CA MET A 36 -4.76 4.96 -8.84
C MET A 36 -3.89 3.72 -9.11
N TRP A 37 -2.86 3.82 -9.94
CA TRP A 37 -1.94 2.71 -10.18
C TRP A 37 -1.14 2.30 -8.94
N GLU A 38 -0.68 3.27 -8.14
CA GLU A 38 0.01 2.98 -6.88
C GLU A 38 -0.91 2.27 -5.87
N GLU A 39 -2.19 2.64 -5.84
CA GLU A 39 -3.21 1.97 -5.01
C GLU A 39 -3.49 0.54 -5.49
N ASP A 40 -3.66 0.34 -6.80
CA ASP A 40 -3.85 -0.98 -7.41
C ASP A 40 -2.63 -1.89 -7.10
N GLU A 41 -1.41 -1.38 -7.27
CA GLU A 41 -0.19 -2.13 -7.00
C GLU A 41 -0.07 -2.52 -5.51
N LYS A 42 -0.42 -1.60 -4.60
CA LYS A 42 -0.44 -1.89 -3.15
C LYS A 42 -1.47 -2.97 -2.80
N LEU A 43 -2.65 -2.91 -3.40
CA LEU A 43 -3.71 -3.90 -3.16
C LEU A 43 -3.30 -5.28 -3.66
N GLU A 44 -2.69 -5.38 -4.84
CA GLU A 44 -2.19 -6.65 -5.37
C GLU A 44 -1.06 -7.23 -4.52
N LYS A 45 -0.12 -6.41 -4.04
CA LYS A 45 0.92 -6.85 -3.09
C LYS A 45 0.31 -7.38 -1.79
N LEU A 46 -0.68 -6.70 -1.24
CA LEU A 46 -1.37 -7.14 -0.03
C LEU A 46 -2.09 -8.47 -0.24
N ARG A 47 -2.81 -8.62 -1.35
CA ARG A 47 -3.49 -9.88 -1.72
C ARG A 47 -2.50 -11.03 -1.85
N ALA A 48 -1.36 -10.80 -2.51
CA ALA A 48 -0.31 -11.80 -2.63
C ALA A 48 0.26 -12.20 -1.25
N ALA A 49 0.50 -11.24 -0.36
CA ALA A 49 1.00 -11.50 0.99
C ALA A 49 0.00 -12.31 1.83
N VAL A 50 -1.30 -11.97 1.77
CA VAL A 50 -2.37 -12.72 2.46
C VAL A 50 -2.45 -14.15 1.91
N LYS A 51 -2.38 -14.33 0.59
CA LYS A 51 -2.43 -15.65 -0.03
C LYS A 51 -1.32 -16.57 0.49
N ILE A 52 -0.11 -16.05 0.70
CA ILE A 52 1.00 -16.82 1.31
C ILE A 52 0.58 -17.37 2.67
N GLY A 53 -0.03 -16.53 3.52
CA GLY A 53 -0.56 -16.93 4.82
C GLY A 53 -1.67 -17.98 4.73
N ASP A 54 -2.64 -17.79 3.83
CA ASP A 54 -3.72 -18.75 3.61
C ASP A 54 -3.20 -20.12 3.15
N ASP A 55 -2.22 -20.12 2.24
CA ASP A 55 -1.57 -21.34 1.77
C ASP A 55 -0.81 -22.05 2.92
N GLN A 56 -0.16 -21.29 3.81
CA GLN A 56 0.50 -21.82 5.02
C GLN A 56 -0.51 -22.44 5.99
N LEU A 57 -1.64 -21.78 6.23
CA LEU A 57 -2.71 -22.30 7.07
C LEU A 57 -3.31 -23.59 6.49
N THR A 58 -3.53 -23.64 5.18
CA THR A 58 -4.02 -24.83 4.47
C THR A 58 -3.07 -26.02 4.63
N ARG A 59 -1.75 -25.77 4.67
CA ARG A 59 -0.73 -26.80 4.95
C ARG A 59 -0.59 -27.18 6.43
N GLY A 60 -1.35 -26.54 7.32
CA GLY A 60 -1.27 -26.79 8.76
C GLY A 60 -0.05 -26.15 9.45
N GLU A 61 0.60 -25.19 8.81
CA GLU A 61 1.75 -24.44 9.38
C GLU A 61 1.30 -23.34 10.37
N GLY A 62 -0.02 -23.17 10.52
CA GLY A 62 -0.61 -22.24 11.48
C GLY A 62 -0.29 -22.61 12.93
N LEU A 63 -0.05 -21.60 13.74
CA LEU A 63 0.26 -21.75 15.16
C LEU A 63 -0.81 -21.03 16.00
N PRO A 64 -1.46 -21.70 16.99
CA PRO A 64 -2.58 -21.13 17.75
C PRO A 64 -2.16 -19.99 18.67
N TYR A 65 -2.74 -18.81 18.53
CA TYR A 65 -2.35 -17.63 19.32
C TYR A 65 -2.30 -17.89 20.84
N SER A 66 -1.24 -17.37 21.49
CA SER A 66 -1.11 -17.33 22.95
C SER A 66 -0.25 -16.14 23.37
N VAL A 67 -0.46 -15.65 24.60
CA VAL A 67 0.33 -14.54 25.17
C VAL A 67 1.82 -14.86 25.16
N LYS A 68 2.18 -16.07 25.65
CA LYS A 68 3.57 -16.54 25.64
C LYS A 68 4.20 -16.51 24.24
N ARG A 69 3.46 -16.91 23.20
CA ARG A 69 3.99 -16.86 21.84
C ARG A 69 4.23 -15.43 21.36
N LEU A 70 3.37 -14.49 21.73
CA LEU A 70 3.58 -13.09 21.39
C LEU A 70 4.83 -12.53 22.10
N GLU A 71 5.07 -12.94 23.35
CA GLU A 71 6.30 -12.61 24.10
C GLU A 71 7.54 -13.18 23.39
N ASP A 72 7.54 -14.46 23.03
CA ASP A 72 8.64 -15.12 22.32
C ASP A 72 8.96 -14.43 20.97
N ILE A 73 7.92 -14.06 20.19
CA ILE A 73 8.08 -13.33 18.93
C ILE A 73 8.71 -11.95 19.16
N THR A 74 8.29 -11.27 20.23
CA THR A 74 8.75 -9.93 20.59
C THR A 74 10.22 -9.95 21.02
N GLU A 75 10.61 -10.90 21.86
CA GLU A 75 12.01 -11.09 22.28
C GLU A 75 12.90 -11.34 21.06
N LYS A 76 12.51 -12.27 20.19
CA LYS A 76 13.23 -12.56 18.95
C LYS A 76 13.33 -11.34 18.03
N ALA A 77 12.32 -10.49 17.98
CA ALA A 77 12.36 -9.25 17.20
C ALA A 77 13.43 -8.27 17.73
N PHE A 78 13.54 -8.11 19.06
CA PHE A 78 14.59 -7.28 19.67
C PHE A 78 15.98 -7.84 19.43
N GLU A 79 16.17 -9.15 19.54
CA GLU A 79 17.45 -9.80 19.21
C GLU A 79 17.86 -9.56 17.75
N ASN A 80 16.91 -9.75 16.83
CA ASN A 80 17.14 -9.49 15.41
C ASN A 80 17.55 -8.03 15.15
N SER A 81 16.93 -7.09 15.86
CA SER A 81 17.27 -5.66 15.79
C SER A 81 18.69 -5.39 16.31
N ARG A 82 19.06 -5.94 17.47
CA ARG A 82 20.42 -5.83 18.05
C ARG A 82 21.48 -6.41 17.11
N ASN A 83 21.14 -7.49 16.43
CA ASN A 83 22.00 -8.15 15.43
C ASN A 83 21.97 -7.47 14.05
N GLY A 84 21.32 -6.31 13.91
CA GLY A 84 21.33 -5.51 12.70
C GLY A 84 20.55 -6.12 11.53
N LYS A 85 19.63 -7.06 11.77
CA LYS A 85 18.77 -7.58 10.70
C LYS A 85 17.90 -6.46 10.14
N LYS A 86 17.87 -6.35 8.81
CA LYS A 86 17.08 -5.35 8.11
C LYS A 86 15.59 -5.69 8.22
N ILE A 87 14.79 -4.71 8.62
CA ILE A 87 13.33 -4.75 8.51
C ILE A 87 12.95 -4.93 7.03
N SER A 88 11.97 -5.80 6.75
CA SER A 88 11.45 -6.02 5.39
C SER A 88 11.03 -4.70 4.74
N SER A 89 11.21 -4.60 3.42
CA SER A 89 10.67 -3.49 2.62
C SER A 89 9.15 -3.39 2.72
N ASP A 90 8.46 -4.50 2.98
CA ASP A 90 7.00 -4.53 3.07
C ASP A 90 6.44 -3.74 4.26
N VAL A 91 7.29 -3.42 5.23
CA VAL A 91 6.93 -2.68 6.46
C VAL A 91 7.56 -1.28 6.47
N ARG A 92 8.46 -0.98 5.53
CA ARG A 92 9.05 0.36 5.39
C ARG A 92 8.12 1.19 4.51
N GLY A 93 7.48 2.20 5.12
CA GLY A 93 6.67 3.20 4.41
C GLY A 93 7.50 4.08 3.49
#